data_AF-A0A8T4U0W6-F1
#
_entry.id   AF-A0A8T4U0W6-F1
#
_cell.length_a   1.000
_cell.length_b   1.000
_cell.length_c   1.000
_cell.angle_alpha   90.00
_cell.angle_beta   90.00
_cell.angle_gamma   90.00
#
_symmetry.space_group_name_H-M   'P 1'
#
loop_
_entity.id
_entity.type
_entity.pdbx_description
1 polymer ?
#
loop_
_entity_poly.entity_id
_entity_poly.type
_entity_poly.pdbx_seq_one_letter_code
_entity_poly.pdbx_strand_id
1 'polypeptide(L)'
;MEIELINEKWKKIVEQSLSKKYHDEGRIYRLNMNTARELFYLDQDDNALLYTCIEQHKHDYLIELMEVEKDPFSLCTLKVIKINSRGIEELFSENYSCEKESLKPKASASQIFSKFRDSDNLEKTIEDLK
;
A
#
# COMPACT_ATOMS: atom_id res chain seq x y z
N MET A 1 -17.57 1.38 -18.15
CA MET A 1 -16.39 1.38 -19.06
C MET A 1 -15.22 2.17 -18.49
N GLU A 2 -15.42 3.29 -17.78
CA GLU A 2 -14.32 4.04 -17.13
C GLU A 2 -13.64 3.30 -15.97
N ILE A 3 -14.39 2.53 -15.18
CA ILE A 3 -13.86 1.80 -14.01
C ILE A 3 -12.81 0.76 -14.41
N GLU A 4 -13.00 0.05 -15.52
CA GLU A 4 -12.04 -0.96 -16.01
C GLU A 4 -10.74 -0.34 -16.54
N LEU A 5 -10.82 0.84 -17.16
CA LEU A 5 -9.66 1.56 -17.70
C LEU A 5 -8.75 2.11 -16.59
N ILE A 6 -9.36 2.60 -15.52
CA ILE A 6 -8.65 3.06 -14.31
C ILE A 6 -7.90 1.87 -13.68
N ASN A 7 -8.54 0.70 -13.60
CA ASN A 7 -7.91 -0.51 -13.05
C ASN A 7 -6.68 -0.97 -13.84
N GLU A 8 -6.74 -0.95 -15.17
CA GLU A 8 -5.59 -1.35 -16.00
C GLU A 8 -4.41 -0.37 -15.90
N LYS A 9 -4.68 0.94 -15.81
CA LYS A 9 -3.64 1.96 -15.56
C LYS A 9 -2.91 1.67 -14.24
N TRP A 10 -3.66 1.48 -13.16
CA TRP A 10 -3.09 1.29 -11.82
C TRP A 10 -2.39 -0.03 -11.63
N LYS A 11 -3.00 -1.11 -12.13
CA LYS A 11 -2.38 -2.43 -12.13
C LYS A 11 -1.02 -2.38 -12.83
N LYS A 12 -0.95 -1.74 -14.00
CA LYS A 12 0.30 -1.59 -14.74
C LYS A 12 1.33 -0.76 -13.97
N ILE A 13 0.92 0.30 -13.28
CA ILE A 13 1.81 1.11 -12.44
C ILE A 13 2.37 0.27 -11.28
N VAL A 14 1.53 -0.47 -10.55
CA VAL A 14 1.94 -1.33 -9.43
C VAL A 14 2.85 -2.47 -9.91
N GLU A 15 2.50 -3.13 -11.02
CA GLU A 15 3.31 -4.18 -11.63
C GLU A 15 4.66 -3.64 -12.13
N GLN A 16 4.72 -2.47 -12.75
CA GLN A 16 5.97 -1.91 -13.26
C GLN A 16 6.87 -1.35 -12.16
N SER A 17 6.28 -0.83 -11.09
CA SER A 17 7.01 -0.08 -10.05
C SER A 17 7.41 -0.93 -8.86
N LEU A 18 6.57 -1.88 -8.46
CA LEU A 18 6.68 -2.52 -7.14
C LEU A 18 6.82 -4.04 -7.25
N SER A 19 6.22 -4.70 -8.26
CA SER A 19 6.39 -6.15 -8.40
C SER A 19 7.85 -6.53 -8.69
N LYS A 20 8.59 -5.73 -9.45
CA LYS A 20 10.02 -5.96 -9.70
C LYS A 20 10.83 -5.93 -8.40
N LYS A 21 10.61 -4.93 -7.56
CA LYS A 21 11.31 -4.79 -6.27
C LYS A 21 11.09 -6.01 -5.38
N TYR A 22 9.84 -6.43 -5.24
CA TYR A 22 9.51 -7.58 -4.38
C TYR A 22 9.88 -8.93 -4.99
N HIS A 23 9.83 -9.06 -6.32
CA HIS A 23 10.32 -10.22 -7.03
C HIS A 23 11.83 -10.41 -6.81
N ASP A 24 12.60 -9.31 -6.87
CA ASP A 24 14.04 -9.31 -6.58
C ASP A 24 14.33 -9.66 -5.11
N GLU A 25 13.39 -9.39 -4.19
CA GLU A 25 13.43 -9.85 -2.78
C GLU A 25 12.96 -11.31 -2.59
N GLY A 26 12.68 -12.04 -3.67
CA GLY A 26 12.21 -13.44 -3.63
C GLY A 26 10.74 -13.62 -3.30
N ARG A 27 9.95 -12.53 -3.22
CA ARG A 27 8.52 -12.57 -2.88
C ARG A 27 7.68 -12.58 -4.14
N ILE A 28 6.93 -13.66 -4.33
CA ILE A 28 6.00 -13.80 -5.46
C ILE A 28 4.59 -13.50 -4.98
N TYR A 29 4.17 -12.25 -5.20
CA TYR A 29 2.83 -11.78 -4.88
C TYR A 29 1.83 -12.19 -5.96
N ARG A 30 0.74 -12.85 -5.57
CA ARG A 30 -0.39 -13.17 -6.47
C ARG A 30 -1.57 -12.22 -6.19
N LEU A 31 -2.12 -11.61 -7.24
CA LEU A 31 -3.30 -10.76 -7.12
C LEU A 31 -4.48 -11.62 -6.66
N ASN A 32 -4.96 -11.33 -5.46
CA ASN A 32 -6.00 -12.10 -4.79
C ASN A 32 -7.36 -11.37 -4.82
N MET A 33 -7.36 -10.03 -4.80
CA MET A 33 -8.57 -9.23 -4.99
C MET A 33 -8.26 -7.93 -5.75
N ASN A 34 -9.17 -7.54 -6.65
CA ASN A 34 -9.10 -6.31 -7.43
C ASN A 34 -10.44 -5.57 -7.36
N THR A 35 -10.43 -4.36 -6.83
CA THR A 35 -11.56 -3.43 -6.90
C THR A 35 -11.15 -2.18 -7.68
N ALA A 36 -12.09 -1.25 -7.92
CA ALA A 36 -11.80 0.02 -8.59
C ALA A 36 -10.65 0.83 -7.97
N ARG A 37 -10.28 0.53 -6.71
CA ARG A 37 -9.34 1.31 -5.90
C ARG A 37 -8.35 0.47 -5.11
N GLU A 38 -8.57 -0.84 -4.93
CA GLU A 38 -7.76 -1.68 -4.05
C GLU A 38 -7.19 -2.90 -4.80
N LEU A 39 -5.90 -3.17 -4.59
CA LEU A 39 -5.21 -4.36 -5.07
C LEU A 39 -4.62 -5.11 -3.87
N PHE A 40 -5.01 -6.37 -3.70
CA PHE A 40 -4.54 -7.22 -2.60
C PHE A 40 -3.68 -8.37 -3.13
N TYR A 41 -2.53 -8.59 -2.49
CA TYR A 41 -1.61 -9.65 -2.82
C TYR A 41 -1.19 -10.44 -1.57
N LEU A 42 -0.94 -11.73 -1.77
CA LEU A 42 -0.33 -12.63 -0.78
C LEU A 42 0.92 -13.26 -1.38
N ASP A 43 1.97 -13.42 -0.58
CA ASP A 43 3.13 -14.26 -0.95
C ASP A 43 3.01 -15.68 -0.37
N GLN A 44 4.07 -16.48 -0.50
CA GLN A 44 4.08 -17.89 -0.08
C GLN A 44 4.17 -18.07 1.44
N ASP A 45 4.50 -17.02 2.18
CA ASP A 45 4.68 -17.02 3.63
C ASP A 45 3.50 -16.32 4.34
N ASP A 46 2.36 -16.20 3.66
CA ASP A 46 1.16 -15.49 4.11
C ASP A 46 1.40 -13.99 4.43
N ASN A 47 2.46 -13.39 3.90
CA ASN A 47 2.64 -11.94 4.01
C ASN A 47 1.62 -11.25 3.12
N ALA A 48 0.99 -10.20 3.65
CA ALA A 48 -0.05 -9.46 2.97
C ALA A 48 0.49 -8.14 2.42
N LEU A 49 0.09 -7.82 1.20
CA LEU A 49 0.40 -6.54 0.57
C LEU A 49 -0.88 -5.96 -0.02
N LEU A 50 -1.31 -4.83 0.53
CA LEU A 50 -2.50 -4.12 0.11
C LEU A 50 -2.10 -2.77 -0.48
N TYR A 51 -2.59 -2.48 -1.67
CA TYR A 51 -2.49 -1.16 -2.29
C TYR A 51 -3.87 -0.53 -2.42
N THR A 52 -3.96 0.76 -2.07
CA THR A 52 -5.04 1.62 -2.55
C THR A 52 -4.48 2.64 -3.53
N CYS A 53 -5.13 2.79 -4.68
CA CYS A 53 -4.83 3.85 -5.65
C CYS A 53 -5.84 5.00 -5.50
N ILE A 54 -5.34 6.23 -5.41
CA ILE A 54 -6.16 7.44 -5.27
C ILE A 54 -5.69 8.48 -6.28
N GLU A 55 -6.64 9.11 -6.99
CA GLU A 55 -6.37 10.29 -7.82
C GLU A 55 -6.91 11.53 -7.12
N GLN A 56 -6.03 12.50 -6.81
CA GLN A 56 -6.38 13.77 -6.19
C GLN A 56 -5.60 14.92 -6.82
N HIS A 57 -6.26 16.04 -7.10
CA HIS A 57 -5.61 17.24 -7.66
C HIS A 57 -4.74 16.98 -8.91
N LYS A 58 -5.15 16.03 -9.77
CA LYS A 58 -4.38 15.56 -10.95
C LYS A 58 -3.07 14.82 -10.62
N HIS A 59 -2.95 14.34 -9.40
CA HIS A 59 -1.87 13.50 -8.94
C HIS A 59 -2.38 12.11 -8.61
N ASP A 60 -1.53 11.16 -8.93
CA ASP A 60 -1.74 9.74 -8.72
C ASP A 60 -1.04 9.34 -7.42
N TYR A 61 -1.74 8.70 -6.48
CA TYR A 61 -1.17 8.25 -5.22
C TYR A 61 -1.39 6.74 -5.03
N LEU A 62 -0.37 6.09 -4.50
CA LEU A 62 -0.41 4.72 -4.00
C LEU A 62 -0.25 4.74 -2.49
N ILE A 63 -1.20 4.14 -1.79
CA ILE A 63 -1.10 3.86 -0.36
C ILE A 63 -0.82 2.37 -0.23
N GLU A 64 0.32 2.02 0.35
CA GLU A 64 0.78 0.65 0.53
C GLU A 64 0.66 0.28 2.01
N LEU A 65 0.00 -0.83 2.32
CA LEU A 65 0.10 -1.50 3.61
C LEU A 65 0.67 -2.89 3.39
N MET A 66 1.87 -3.12 3.90
CA MET A 66 2.54 -4.41 3.88
C MET A 66 2.56 -5.00 5.29
N GLU A 67 2.03 -6.20 5.45
CA GLU A 67 2.16 -6.98 6.68
C GLU A 67 3.12 -8.14 6.43
N VAL A 68 4.17 -8.21 7.24
CA VAL A 68 5.15 -9.30 7.20
C VAL A 68 5.16 -10.00 8.55
N GLU A 69 4.97 -11.31 8.54
CA GLU A 69 5.09 -12.15 9.73
C GLU A 69 6.54 -12.62 9.86
N LYS A 70 7.25 -12.17 10.91
CA LYS A 70 8.63 -12.58 11.21
C LYS A 70 8.74 -13.03 12.65
N ASP A 71 8.67 -14.33 12.89
CA ASP A 71 8.74 -14.89 14.25
C ASP A 71 9.88 -14.26 15.10
N PRO A 72 9.59 -13.69 16.29
CA PRO A 72 8.32 -13.68 17.05
C PRO A 72 7.42 -12.44 16.84
N PHE A 73 7.69 -11.63 15.83
CA PHE A 73 7.04 -10.35 15.57
C PHE A 73 6.18 -10.32 14.30
N SER A 74 5.17 -9.47 14.29
CA SER A 74 4.51 -8.99 13.07
C SER A 74 4.99 -7.57 12.79
N LEU A 75 5.32 -7.28 11.53
CA LEU A 75 5.72 -5.95 11.07
C LEU A 75 4.70 -5.45 10.05
N CYS A 76 4.08 -4.31 10.33
CA CYS A 76 3.24 -3.58 9.38
C CYS A 76 4.00 -2.36 8.90
N THR A 77 4.23 -2.26 7.59
CA THR A 77 4.81 -1.07 6.96
C THR A 77 3.73 -0.35 6.17
N LEU A 78 3.49 0.92 6.48
CA LEU A 78 2.58 1.79 5.75
C LEU A 78 3.39 2.79 4.94
N LYS A 79 3.13 2.91 3.64
CA LYS A 79 3.72 3.94 2.79
C LYS A 79 2.66 4.72 2.03
N VAL A 80 2.94 6.00 1.80
CA VAL A 80 2.20 6.84 0.85
C VAL A 80 3.17 7.34 -0.20
N ILE A 81 2.84 7.04 -1.44
CA ILE A 81 3.69 7.23 -2.60
C ILE A 81 2.93 8.08 -3.60
N LYS A 82 3.53 9.18 -4.06
CA LYS A 82 3.02 10.01 -5.16
C LYS A 82 3.69 9.59 -6.46
N ILE A 83 2.88 9.39 -7.49
CA ILE A 83 3.33 9.10 -8.85
C ILE A 83 3.12 10.34 -9.68
N ASN A 84 4.17 10.73 -10.37
CA ASN A 84 4.15 11.87 -11.28
C ASN A 84 4.88 11.51 -12.58
N SER A 85 4.81 12.40 -13.57
CA SER A 85 5.46 12.20 -14.87
C SER A 85 6.98 12.08 -14.80
N ARG A 86 7.61 12.43 -13.67
CA ARG A 86 9.05 12.33 -13.42
C ARG A 86 9.44 11.06 -12.65
N GLY A 87 8.47 10.28 -12.17
CA GLY A 87 8.70 9.04 -11.45
C GLY A 87 7.87 8.91 -10.18
N ILE A 88 8.48 8.28 -9.17
CA ILE A 88 7.85 7.88 -7.91
C ILE A 88 8.49 8.68 -6.77
N GLU A 89 7.66 9.27 -5.91
CA GLU A 89 8.07 10.05 -4.75
C GLU A 89 7.42 9.47 -3.48
N GLU A 90 8.22 9.01 -2.52
CA GLU A 90 7.72 8.56 -1.22
C GLU A 90 7.46 9.78 -0.32
N LEU A 91 6.21 9.97 0.11
CA LEU A 91 5.80 11.10 0.93
C LEU A 91 5.72 10.77 2.42
N PHE A 92 5.42 9.50 2.73
CA PHE A 92 5.24 8.97 4.07
C PHE A 92 5.66 7.50 4.12
N SER A 93 6.30 7.09 5.21
CA SER A 93 6.71 5.72 5.47
C SER A 93 6.85 5.51 6.98
N GLU A 94 6.07 4.60 7.53
CA GLU A 94 6.11 4.26 8.96
C GLU A 94 6.04 2.75 9.16
N ASN A 95 6.72 2.28 10.21
CA ASN A 95 6.78 0.88 10.59
C ASN A 95 6.14 0.70 11.97
N TYR A 96 5.19 -0.23 12.05
CA TYR A 96 4.56 -0.65 13.29
C TYR A 96 4.95 -2.11 13.55
N SER A 97 5.60 -2.38 14.67
CA SER A 97 6.00 -3.74 15.05
C SER A 97 5.40 -4.16 16.38
N CYS A 98 5.13 -5.46 16.52
CA CYS A 98 4.79 -6.08 17.80
C CYS A 98 5.04 -7.57 17.81
N GLU A 99 5.02 -8.13 19.02
CA GLU A 99 4.91 -9.56 19.23
C GLU A 99 3.63 -10.11 18.56
N LYS A 100 3.73 -11.30 17.97
CA LYS A 100 2.73 -11.92 17.09
C LYS A 100 1.34 -12.09 17.72
N GLU A 101 1.26 -12.17 19.05
CA GLU A 101 0.01 -12.32 19.79
C GLU A 101 -0.78 -11.00 19.94
N SER A 102 -0.18 -9.85 19.60
CA SER A 102 -0.81 -8.55 19.74
C SER A 102 -1.52 -8.10 18.46
N LEU A 103 -2.85 -8.07 18.49
CA LEU A 103 -3.66 -7.51 17.38
C LEU A 103 -3.58 -5.98 17.27
N LYS A 104 -3.03 -5.29 18.28
CA LYS A 104 -3.10 -3.83 18.38
C LYS A 104 -2.41 -3.11 17.20
N PRO A 105 -1.21 -3.49 16.74
CA PRO A 105 -0.53 -2.73 15.69
C PRO A 105 -1.06 -3.01 14.30
N LYS A 106 -1.58 -4.20 14.04
CA LYS A 106 -2.38 -4.45 12.83
C LYS A 106 -3.60 -3.52 12.80
N ALA A 107 -4.28 -3.37 13.93
CA ALA A 107 -5.39 -2.44 14.06
C ALA A 107 -4.95 -0.98 13.89
N SER A 108 -3.82 -0.56 14.47
CA SER A 108 -3.28 0.79 14.31
C SER A 108 -2.85 1.08 12.87
N ALA A 109 -2.11 0.19 12.23
CA ALA A 109 -1.70 0.32 10.83
C ALA A 109 -2.91 0.34 9.90
N SER A 110 -3.91 -0.53 10.13
CA SER A 110 -5.18 -0.54 9.38
C SER A 110 -5.99 0.74 9.58
N GLN A 111 -6.01 1.30 10.80
CA GLN A 111 -6.68 2.57 11.09
C GLN A 111 -6.01 3.73 10.35
N ILE A 112 -4.68 3.81 10.36
CA ILE A 112 -3.94 4.88 9.68
C ILE A 112 -4.03 4.70 8.16
N PHE A 113 -3.95 3.46 7.66
CA PHE A 113 -4.22 3.14 6.25
C PHE A 113 -5.61 3.63 5.82
N SER A 114 -6.65 3.36 6.63
CA SER A 114 -8.01 3.81 6.34
C SER A 114 -8.12 5.33 6.33
N LYS A 115 -7.40 6.04 7.23
CA LYS A 115 -7.34 7.51 7.20
C LYS A 115 -6.77 8.04 5.89
N PHE A 116 -5.69 7.45 5.37
CA PHE A 116 -5.15 7.85 4.08
C PHE A 116 -6.08 7.47 2.92
N ARG A 117 -6.66 6.26 2.97
CA ARG A 117 -7.57 5.75 1.93
C ARG A 117 -8.79 6.65 1.75
N ASP A 118 -9.35 7.09 2.86
CA ASP A 118 -10.61 7.83 2.91
C ASP A 118 -10.38 9.36 3.01
N SER A 119 -9.14 9.81 2.87
CA SER A 119 -8.79 11.23 2.93
C SER A 119 -9.24 11.97 1.68
N ASP A 120 -9.85 13.14 1.85
CA ASP A 120 -10.14 14.09 0.75
C ASP A 120 -8.91 14.95 0.37
N ASN A 121 -7.89 14.99 1.22
CA ASN A 121 -6.64 15.71 1.00
C ASN A 121 -5.47 14.96 1.65
N LEU A 122 -4.86 14.10 0.84
CA LEU A 122 -3.73 13.26 1.25
C LEU A 122 -2.55 14.07 1.78
N GLU A 123 -2.18 15.15 1.11
CA GLU A 123 -1.00 15.95 1.50
C GLU A 123 -1.20 16.57 2.89
N LYS A 124 -2.38 17.14 3.16
CA LYS A 124 -2.72 17.63 4.50
C LYS A 124 -2.75 16.51 5.55
N THR A 125 -3.28 15.34 5.19
CA THR A 125 -3.32 14.19 6.12
C THR A 125 -1.92 13.73 6.51
N ILE A 126 -0.96 13.80 5.57
CA ILE A 126 0.46 13.51 5.83
C ILE A 126 1.04 14.57 6.76
N GLU A 127 0.74 15.85 6.55
CA GLU A 127 1.19 16.94 7.43
C GLU A 127 0.65 16.79 8.86
N ASP A 128 -0.61 16.44 9.04
CA ASP A 128 -1.25 16.27 10.36
C ASP A 128 -0.67 15.08 11.17
N LEU A 129 0.06 14.16 10.52
CA LEU A 129 0.68 12.99 11.13
C LEU A 129 2.19 13.14 11.37
N LYS A 130 2.82 14.19 10.83
CA LYS A 130 4.25 14.51 11.03
C LYS A 130 4.45 15.39 12.26
#